data_AF-A0A9E0WX38-F1
#
_entry.id   AF-A0A9E0WX38-F1
#
_cell.length_a   1.000
_cell.length_b   1.000
_cell.length_c   1.000
_cell.angle_alpha   90.00
_cell.angle_beta   90.00
_cell.angle_gamma   90.00
#
_symmetry.space_group_name_H-M   'P 1'
#
loop_
_entity.id
_entity.type
_entity.pdbx_description
1 polymer ?
#
loop_
_entity_poly.entity_id
_entity_poly.type
_entity_poly.pdbx_seq_one_letter_code
_entity_poly.pdbx_strand_id
1 'polypeptide(L)'
;MPPHQTNPLADWQAGYGPIVHRAETIERMQALVQRLVAQQRVADEATAHTLLAAADRLSCTAMSVVAHMTYARRIDRSGRPLAIEDFKPTPEGHTGGSLNMVPAFVGYLLANALTGTTRGWLMGQGHCVAAIEAVNALTGDVSAAQRGRYDRSEVGLSRLISDFYSYAIDEQGRPAVPLGSHAGPNTAGAISEGGYLGFAGLQYVHTPLPGESLVTFLSDGAFEEQRGSDWAPRWWRAEDCGFAIPIMVLN
;
A
#
# COMPACT_ATOMS: atom_id res chain seq x y z
N MET A 1 -19.26 19.10 1.38
CA MET A 1 -18.42 18.76 0.21
C MET A 1 -19.12 19.27 -1.04
N PRO A 2 -18.49 20.08 -1.89
CA PRO A 2 -19.08 20.38 -3.18
C PRO A 2 -19.07 19.10 -4.05
N PRO A 3 -20.04 18.94 -4.96
CA PRO A 3 -20.13 17.77 -5.82
C PRO A 3 -19.03 17.84 -6.88
N HIS A 4 -17.88 17.19 -6.66
CA HIS A 4 -16.89 16.99 -7.70
C HIS A 4 -17.33 15.84 -8.61
N GLN A 5 -18.08 16.21 -9.66
CA GLN A 5 -18.24 15.43 -10.88
C GLN A 5 -18.10 16.34 -12.11
N THR A 6 -17.18 17.31 -12.09
CA THR A 6 -17.10 18.29 -13.19
C THR A 6 -15.92 18.12 -14.15
N ASN A 7 -14.83 17.40 -13.82
CA ASN A 7 -13.85 16.91 -14.81
C ASN A 7 -12.80 16.02 -14.10
N PRO A 8 -12.82 14.67 -14.25
CA PRO A 8 -11.88 13.78 -13.57
C PRO A 8 -10.39 14.09 -13.83
N LEU A 9 -10.05 14.58 -15.04
CA LEU A 9 -8.69 14.98 -15.36
C LEU A 9 -8.28 16.22 -14.57
N ALA A 10 -9.13 17.26 -14.55
CA ALA A 10 -8.82 18.49 -13.82
C ALA A 10 -8.76 18.25 -12.31
N ASP A 11 -9.66 17.40 -11.78
CA ASP A 11 -9.66 17.00 -10.37
C ASP A 11 -8.35 16.28 -10.00
N TRP A 12 -7.87 15.35 -10.85
CA TRP A 12 -6.59 14.69 -10.62
C TRP A 12 -5.41 15.65 -10.75
N GLN A 13 -5.36 16.49 -11.79
CA GLN A 13 -4.27 17.46 -12.01
C GLN A 13 -4.13 18.47 -10.86
N ALA A 14 -5.23 18.84 -10.21
CA ALA A 14 -5.22 19.72 -9.05
C ALA A 14 -4.58 19.08 -7.79
N GLY A 15 -4.43 17.75 -7.78
CA GLY A 15 -4.03 16.98 -6.62
C GLY A 15 -5.15 16.84 -5.58
N TYR A 16 -4.84 16.21 -4.45
CA TYR A 16 -5.81 16.00 -3.37
C TYR A 16 -5.12 15.90 -2.01
N GLY A 17 -5.61 16.65 -1.03
CA GLY A 17 -4.99 16.68 0.31
C GLY A 17 -3.50 17.08 0.23
N PRO A 18 -2.56 16.29 0.78
CA PRO A 18 -1.13 16.56 0.68
C PRO A 18 -0.51 16.18 -0.67
N ILE A 19 -1.25 15.55 -1.59
CA ILE A 19 -0.72 15.08 -2.88
C ILE A 19 -0.74 16.22 -3.88
N VAL A 20 0.43 16.52 -4.44
CA VAL A 20 0.62 17.49 -5.53
C VAL A 20 1.37 16.80 -6.67
N HIS A 21 0.83 16.91 -7.88
CA HIS A 21 1.46 16.34 -9.07
C HIS A 21 2.38 17.36 -9.73
N ARG A 22 3.63 16.97 -9.99
CA ARG A 22 4.54 17.78 -10.81
C ARG A 22 4.05 17.79 -12.26
N ALA A 23 4.36 18.86 -12.99
CA ALA A 23 4.04 18.96 -14.42
C ALA A 23 4.55 17.75 -15.22
N GLU A 24 5.78 17.30 -14.94
CA GLU A 24 6.37 16.09 -15.56
C GLU A 24 5.58 14.82 -15.24
N THR A 25 5.06 14.68 -14.01
CA THR A 25 4.20 13.54 -13.64
C THR A 25 2.90 13.58 -14.42
N ILE A 26 2.27 14.76 -14.54
CA ILE A 26 1.03 14.94 -15.30
C ILE A 26 1.24 14.54 -16.76
N GLU A 27 2.27 15.07 -17.40
CA GLU A 27 2.61 14.77 -18.79
C GLU A 27 2.84 13.26 -19.02
N ARG A 28 3.66 12.62 -18.18
CA ARG A 28 3.96 11.18 -18.29
C ARG A 28 2.74 10.31 -18.11
N MET A 29 1.87 10.66 -17.17
CA MET A 29 0.64 9.90 -16.94
C MET A 29 -0.38 10.10 -18.06
N GLN A 30 -0.50 11.30 -18.62
CA GLN A 30 -1.34 11.53 -19.80
C GLN A 30 -0.86 10.70 -20.99
N ALA A 31 0.45 10.68 -21.26
CA ALA A 31 1.03 9.83 -22.29
C ALA A 31 0.82 8.33 -22.01
N LEU A 32 0.89 7.89 -20.75
CA LEU A 32 0.56 6.52 -20.36
C LEU A 32 -0.91 6.19 -20.62
N VAL A 33 -1.83 7.07 -20.21
CA VAL A 33 -3.28 6.89 -20.40
C VAL A 33 -3.62 6.76 -21.89
N GLN A 34 -3.12 7.67 -22.73
CA GLN A 34 -3.32 7.61 -24.18
C GLN A 34 -2.83 6.28 -24.78
N ARG A 35 -1.64 5.80 -24.35
CA ARG A 35 -1.13 4.50 -24.78
C ARG A 35 -2.01 3.34 -24.33
N LEU A 36 -2.48 3.34 -23.08
CA LEU A 36 -3.33 2.26 -22.56
C LEU A 36 -4.69 2.21 -23.25
N VAL A 37 -5.27 3.37 -23.58
CA VAL A 37 -6.52 3.45 -24.35
C VAL A 37 -6.30 2.96 -25.79
N ALA A 38 -5.22 3.40 -26.44
CA ALA A 38 -4.87 2.91 -27.79
C ALA A 38 -4.64 1.39 -27.82
N GLN A 39 -4.14 0.82 -26.73
CA GLN A 39 -3.94 -0.62 -26.54
C GLN A 39 -5.19 -1.35 -26.01
N GLN A 40 -6.32 -0.66 -25.84
CA GLN A 40 -7.57 -1.20 -25.29
C GLN A 40 -7.40 -1.87 -23.90
N ARG A 41 -6.43 -1.41 -23.10
CA ARG A 41 -6.23 -1.86 -21.71
C ARG A 41 -7.16 -1.14 -20.73
N VAL A 42 -7.56 0.09 -21.07
CA VAL A 42 -8.61 0.86 -20.40
C VAL A 42 -9.64 1.28 -21.44
N ALA A 43 -10.91 1.35 -21.06
CA ALA A 43 -12.01 1.67 -21.97
C ALA A 43 -11.85 3.04 -22.65
N ASP A 44 -11.53 4.07 -21.86
CA ASP A 44 -11.36 5.43 -22.32
C ASP A 44 -10.51 6.27 -21.33
N GLU A 45 -10.13 7.47 -21.75
CA GLU A 45 -9.35 8.38 -20.91
C GLU A 45 -10.11 8.81 -19.66
N ALA A 46 -11.43 8.99 -19.74
CA ALA A 46 -12.25 9.43 -18.61
C ALA A 46 -12.24 8.41 -17.45
N THR A 47 -12.29 7.12 -17.79
CA THR A 47 -12.16 6.00 -16.85
C THR A 47 -10.77 5.99 -16.22
N ALA A 48 -9.71 6.17 -17.02
CA ALA A 48 -8.36 6.22 -16.50
C ALA A 48 -8.14 7.41 -15.55
N HIS A 49 -8.61 8.61 -15.90
CA HIS A 49 -8.53 9.79 -15.05
C HIS A 49 -9.36 9.64 -13.76
N THR A 50 -10.48 8.92 -13.82
CA THR A 50 -11.28 8.59 -12.62
C THR A 50 -10.49 7.68 -11.67
N LEU A 51 -9.79 6.67 -12.20
CA LEU A 51 -8.92 5.81 -11.40
C LEU A 51 -7.74 6.57 -10.79
N LEU A 52 -7.15 7.51 -11.54
CA LEU A 52 -6.08 8.39 -11.04
C LEU A 52 -6.56 9.27 -9.88
N ALA A 53 -7.70 9.94 -10.03
CA ALA A 53 -8.28 10.74 -8.95
C ALA A 53 -8.69 9.87 -7.74
N ALA A 54 -9.16 8.65 -7.97
CA ALA A 54 -9.49 7.70 -6.91
C ALA A 54 -8.24 7.24 -6.13
N ALA A 55 -7.12 7.03 -6.82
CA ALA A 55 -5.85 6.68 -6.21
C ALA A 55 -5.35 7.77 -5.23
N ASP A 56 -5.48 9.05 -5.58
CA ASP A 56 -5.11 10.15 -4.69
C ASP A 56 -6.00 10.17 -3.43
N ARG A 57 -7.31 10.01 -3.60
CA ARG A 57 -8.28 9.98 -2.48
C ARG A 57 -8.06 8.79 -1.56
N LEU A 58 -7.78 7.62 -2.13
CA LEU A 58 -7.47 6.41 -1.38
C LEU A 58 -6.17 6.59 -0.60
N SER A 59 -5.12 7.09 -1.24
CA SER A 59 -3.83 7.38 -0.60
C SER A 59 -3.98 8.34 0.58
N CYS A 60 -4.74 9.43 0.42
CA CYS A 60 -4.98 10.38 1.51
C CYS A 60 -5.73 9.76 2.69
N THR A 61 -6.75 8.95 2.41
CA THR A 61 -7.52 8.28 3.45
C THR A 61 -6.69 7.22 4.16
N ALA A 62 -5.92 6.43 3.41
CA ALA A 62 -5.02 5.41 3.96
C ALA A 62 -3.91 6.04 4.82
N MET A 63 -3.29 7.15 4.39
CA MET A 63 -2.34 7.90 5.22
C MET A 63 -2.97 8.40 6.53
N SER A 64 -4.22 8.85 6.49
CA SER A 64 -4.97 9.21 7.72
C SER A 64 -5.16 7.98 8.62
N VAL A 65 -5.58 6.83 8.08
CA VAL A 65 -5.72 5.59 8.85
C VAL A 65 -4.38 5.16 9.46
N VAL A 66 -3.27 5.24 8.71
CA VAL A 66 -1.92 4.95 9.23
C VAL A 66 -1.56 5.84 10.42
N ALA A 67 -1.81 7.15 10.33
CA ALA A 67 -1.58 8.05 11.46
C ALA A 67 -2.45 7.66 12.68
N HIS A 68 -3.72 7.31 12.46
CA HIS A 68 -4.59 6.85 13.55
C HIS A 68 -4.14 5.51 14.13
N MET A 69 -3.67 4.56 13.31
CA MET A 69 -3.11 3.29 13.79
C MET A 69 -1.97 3.52 14.78
N THR A 70 -1.11 4.51 14.54
CA THR A 70 -0.03 4.86 15.48
C THR A 70 -0.55 5.57 16.73
N TYR A 71 -1.36 6.63 16.56
CA TYR A 71 -1.61 7.60 17.64
C TYR A 71 -2.98 7.49 18.32
N ALA A 72 -3.99 6.92 17.67
CA ALA A 72 -5.38 6.94 18.12
C ALA A 72 -5.93 5.53 18.36
N ARG A 73 -7.07 5.44 19.06
CA ARG A 73 -7.83 4.20 19.26
C ARG A 73 -8.96 4.01 18.25
N ARG A 74 -9.38 5.09 17.61
CA ARG A 74 -10.49 5.13 16.67
C ARG A 74 -10.28 6.18 15.60
N ILE A 75 -11.13 6.17 14.59
CA ILE A 75 -11.24 7.24 13.60
C ILE A 75 -12.66 7.80 13.62
N ASP A 76 -12.82 9.11 13.45
CA ASP A 76 -14.13 9.75 13.24
C ASP A 76 -14.22 10.19 11.78
N ARG A 77 -15.06 9.51 10.99
CA ARG A 77 -15.17 9.76 9.55
C ARG A 77 -15.98 11.03 9.22
N SER A 78 -16.65 11.63 10.20
CA SER A 78 -17.31 12.93 10.03
C SER A 78 -16.31 14.09 10.12
N GLY A 79 -15.07 13.83 10.56
CA GLY A 79 -14.01 14.84 10.66
C GLY A 79 -14.09 15.68 11.94
N ARG A 80 -14.84 15.24 12.95
CA ARG A 80 -14.85 15.92 14.26
C ARG A 80 -13.50 15.72 14.97
N PRO A 81 -13.05 16.70 15.78
CA PRO A 81 -11.87 16.54 16.61
C PRO A 81 -12.00 15.33 17.55
N LEU A 82 -10.90 14.60 17.71
CA LEU A 82 -10.77 13.53 18.69
C LEU A 82 -10.53 14.12 20.10
N ALA A 83 -11.04 13.45 21.13
CA ALA A 83 -10.79 13.81 22.52
C ALA A 83 -9.46 13.22 23.02
N ILE A 84 -8.96 13.64 24.19
CA ILE A 84 -7.67 13.15 24.71
C ILE A 84 -7.72 11.63 24.98
N GLU A 85 -8.88 11.14 25.40
CA GLU A 85 -9.23 9.75 25.61
C GLU A 85 -9.47 8.95 24.31
N ASP A 86 -9.30 9.56 23.14
CA ASP A 86 -9.25 8.83 21.88
C ASP A 86 -7.80 8.47 21.49
N PHE A 87 -6.77 8.99 22.18
CA PHE A 87 -5.36 8.75 21.86
C PHE A 87 -4.74 7.60 22.65
N LYS A 88 -3.90 6.79 21.99
CA LYS A 88 -3.14 5.69 22.63
C LYS A 88 -2.17 6.27 23.68
N PRO A 89 -2.10 5.69 24.90
CA PRO A 89 -1.16 6.16 25.93
C PRO A 89 0.30 5.91 25.54
N THR A 90 0.54 4.88 24.73
CA THR A 90 1.85 4.51 24.20
C THR A 90 1.70 4.28 22.70
N PRO A 91 1.91 5.32 21.88
CA PRO A 91 1.92 5.17 20.42
C PRO A 91 3.04 4.24 19.97
N GLU A 92 2.71 3.26 19.13
CA GLU A 92 3.66 2.29 18.56
C GLU A 92 3.45 2.18 17.04
N GLY A 93 4.51 1.83 16.32
CA GLY A 93 4.50 1.66 14.87
C GLY A 93 5.53 2.50 14.13
N HIS A 94 5.73 2.19 12.84
CA HIS A 94 6.69 2.85 11.96
C HIS A 94 5.98 3.80 10.99
N THR A 95 5.48 4.92 11.52
CA THR A 95 4.62 5.86 10.77
C THR A 95 5.31 6.44 9.55
N GLY A 96 6.57 6.90 9.67
CA GLY A 96 7.28 7.58 8.58
C GLY A 96 7.40 6.72 7.33
N GLY A 97 7.93 5.50 7.47
CA GLY A 97 8.01 4.55 6.37
C GLY A 97 6.64 4.14 5.82
N SER A 98 5.66 3.94 6.71
CA SER A 98 4.29 3.59 6.29
C SER A 98 3.63 4.69 5.47
N LEU A 99 3.81 5.97 5.81
CA LEU A 99 3.25 7.09 5.04
C LEU A 99 3.82 7.17 3.62
N ASN A 100 5.09 6.81 3.42
CA ASN A 100 5.71 6.70 2.09
C ASN A 100 5.26 5.44 1.35
N MET A 101 5.00 4.34 2.08
CA MET A 101 4.56 3.07 1.49
C MET A 101 3.12 3.15 0.97
N VAL A 102 2.24 3.94 1.59
CA VAL A 102 0.83 4.11 1.14
C VAL A 102 0.73 4.48 -0.34
N PRO A 103 1.32 5.60 -0.84
CA PRO A 103 1.21 5.95 -2.25
C PRO A 103 1.91 4.94 -3.17
N ALA A 104 2.97 4.28 -2.72
CA ALA A 104 3.63 3.24 -3.49
C ALA A 104 2.71 2.01 -3.69
N PHE A 105 2.07 1.55 -2.62
CA PHE A 105 1.16 0.41 -2.66
C PHE A 105 -0.14 0.73 -3.41
N VAL A 106 -0.70 1.92 -3.23
CA VAL A 106 -1.84 2.38 -4.04
C VAL A 106 -1.46 2.50 -5.52
N GLY A 107 -0.25 2.97 -5.84
CA GLY A 107 0.27 2.99 -7.21
C GLY A 107 0.35 1.60 -7.84
N TYR A 108 0.74 0.57 -7.08
CA TYR A 108 0.69 -0.83 -7.49
C TYR A 108 -0.74 -1.29 -7.80
N LEU A 109 -1.71 -0.99 -6.93
CA LEU A 109 -3.12 -1.33 -7.17
C LEU A 109 -3.68 -0.59 -8.39
N LEU A 110 -3.34 0.69 -8.55
CA LEU A 110 -3.72 1.50 -9.70
C LEU A 110 -3.14 0.92 -11.00
N ALA A 111 -1.87 0.49 -11.00
CA ALA A 111 -1.27 -0.16 -12.16
C ALA A 111 -2.01 -1.46 -12.53
N ASN A 112 -2.41 -2.26 -11.54
CA ASN A 112 -3.23 -3.45 -11.77
C ASN A 112 -4.61 -3.08 -12.34
N ALA A 113 -5.28 -2.06 -11.81
CA ALA A 113 -6.59 -1.61 -12.27
C ALA A 113 -6.55 -1.04 -13.70
N LEU A 114 -5.54 -0.22 -14.03
CA LEU A 114 -5.36 0.37 -15.36
C LEU A 114 -4.96 -0.65 -16.42
N THR A 115 -4.26 -1.72 -16.02
CA THR A 115 -3.79 -2.71 -16.99
C THR A 115 -4.67 -3.94 -17.05
N GLY A 116 -5.49 -4.24 -16.04
CA GLY A 116 -6.16 -5.54 -15.93
C GLY A 116 -5.19 -6.70 -15.70
N THR A 117 -3.97 -6.42 -15.22
CA THR A 117 -2.94 -7.41 -14.94
C THR A 117 -2.71 -7.48 -13.43
N THR A 118 -2.93 -8.64 -12.84
CA THR A 118 -2.55 -8.91 -11.45
C THR A 118 -1.05 -9.09 -11.36
N ARG A 119 -0.44 -8.44 -10.37
CA ARG A 119 0.98 -8.58 -10.02
C ARG A 119 1.04 -9.03 -8.57
N GLY A 120 2.02 -9.85 -8.19
CA GLY A 120 2.36 -10.05 -6.79
C GLY A 120 3.04 -8.80 -6.23
N TRP A 121 3.19 -8.74 -4.91
CA TRP A 121 3.99 -7.71 -4.26
C TRP A 121 4.92 -8.29 -3.20
N LEU A 122 6.06 -7.62 -3.01
CA LEU A 122 7.00 -7.89 -1.93
C LEU A 122 7.45 -6.57 -1.33
N MET A 123 7.54 -6.48 0.00
CA MET A 123 7.97 -5.28 0.71
C MET A 123 9.20 -5.59 1.55
N GLY A 124 10.29 -4.86 1.31
CA GLY A 124 11.53 -5.02 2.06
C GLY A 124 11.47 -4.48 3.49
N GLN A 125 10.64 -3.46 3.74
CA GLN A 125 10.39 -2.89 5.07
C GLN A 125 9.10 -3.46 5.65
N GLY A 126 9.18 -4.66 6.22
CA GLY A 126 8.04 -5.36 6.81
C GLY A 126 7.28 -4.56 7.85
N HIS A 127 8.00 -3.75 8.62
CA HIS A 127 7.46 -2.89 9.67
C HIS A 127 6.57 -1.74 9.15
N CYS A 128 6.55 -1.50 7.83
CA CYS A 128 5.63 -0.56 7.17
C CYS A 128 4.24 -1.15 6.88
N VAL A 129 3.89 -2.29 7.50
CA VAL A 129 2.64 -3.03 7.28
C VAL A 129 1.38 -2.19 7.46
N ALA A 130 1.42 -1.14 8.29
CA ALA A 130 0.28 -0.25 8.50
C ALA A 130 -0.25 0.31 7.18
N ALA A 131 0.63 0.60 6.22
CA ALA A 131 0.25 1.05 4.89
C ALA A 131 -0.59 0.01 4.13
N ILE A 132 -0.13 -1.24 4.14
CA ILE A 132 -0.76 -2.36 3.43
C ILE A 132 -2.14 -2.64 4.04
N GLU A 133 -2.22 -2.73 5.37
CA GLU A 133 -3.45 -3.05 6.09
C GLU A 133 -4.50 -1.93 5.99
N ALA A 134 -4.07 -0.66 6.05
CA ALA A 134 -4.95 0.47 5.83
C ALA A 134 -5.54 0.47 4.42
N VAL A 135 -4.72 0.25 3.39
CA VAL A 135 -5.18 0.19 2.01
C VAL A 135 -6.10 -1.01 1.79
N ASN A 136 -5.72 -2.20 2.26
CA ASN A 136 -6.51 -3.42 2.12
C ASN A 136 -7.89 -3.31 2.81
N ALA A 137 -7.96 -2.74 4.01
CA ALA A 137 -9.25 -2.53 4.68
C ALA A 137 -10.14 -1.53 3.91
N LEU A 138 -9.55 -0.50 3.30
CA LEU A 138 -10.28 0.51 2.52
C LEU A 138 -10.77 -0.03 1.16
N THR A 139 -9.99 -0.90 0.52
CA THR A 139 -10.34 -1.53 -0.77
C THR A 139 -11.16 -2.81 -0.61
N GLY A 140 -11.18 -3.39 0.59
CA GLY A 140 -11.81 -4.68 0.88
C GLY A 140 -10.95 -5.88 0.54
N ASP A 141 -9.66 -5.69 0.20
CA ASP A 141 -8.71 -6.75 -0.14
C ASP A 141 -8.02 -7.33 1.11
N VAL A 142 -8.84 -7.70 2.11
CA VAL A 142 -8.36 -8.26 3.38
C VAL A 142 -8.20 -9.78 3.30
N SER A 143 -7.31 -10.34 4.12
CA SER A 143 -7.06 -11.78 4.09
C SER A 143 -8.24 -12.59 4.62
N ALA A 144 -8.24 -13.90 4.38
CA ALA A 144 -9.28 -14.79 4.89
C ALA A 144 -9.46 -14.70 6.41
N ALA A 145 -8.38 -14.50 7.17
CA ALA A 145 -8.39 -14.36 8.63
C ALA A 145 -8.92 -13.00 9.11
N GLN A 146 -8.97 -11.99 8.23
CA GLN A 146 -9.38 -10.63 8.55
C GLN A 146 -10.80 -10.30 8.06
N ARG A 147 -11.37 -11.10 7.14
CA ARG A 147 -12.73 -10.89 6.62
C ARG A 147 -13.77 -10.80 7.74
N GLY A 148 -14.62 -9.77 7.67
CA GLY A 148 -15.65 -9.48 8.67
C GLY A 148 -15.12 -8.81 9.95
N ARG A 149 -13.80 -8.69 10.11
CA ARG A 149 -13.17 -7.95 11.22
C ARG A 149 -12.82 -6.52 10.81
N TYR A 150 -12.24 -6.35 9.63
CA TYR A 150 -11.80 -5.07 9.09
C TYR A 150 -12.54 -4.76 7.78
N ASP A 151 -13.02 -3.53 7.67
CA ASP A 151 -13.59 -2.98 6.44
C ASP A 151 -13.49 -1.44 6.49
N ARG A 152 -13.94 -0.79 5.41
CA ARG A 152 -13.94 0.68 5.26
C ARG A 152 -14.95 1.42 6.16
N SER A 153 -15.76 0.74 6.95
CA SER A 153 -16.69 1.39 7.89
C SER A 153 -15.92 2.04 9.05
N GLU A 154 -16.54 2.98 9.75
CA GLU A 154 -15.91 3.58 10.93
C GLU A 154 -15.60 2.53 12.01
N VAL A 155 -16.50 1.56 12.18
CA VAL A 155 -16.34 0.45 13.14
C VAL A 155 -15.18 -0.46 12.72
N GLY A 156 -15.12 -0.87 11.45
CA GLY A 156 -14.07 -1.72 10.91
C GLY A 156 -12.68 -1.06 10.99
N LEU A 157 -12.58 0.21 10.60
CA LEU A 157 -11.33 0.97 10.69
C LEU A 157 -10.91 1.23 12.14
N SER A 158 -11.85 1.57 13.04
CA SER A 158 -11.52 1.76 14.46
C SER A 158 -11.04 0.46 15.11
N ARG A 159 -11.59 -0.69 14.69
CA ARG A 159 -11.11 -2.00 15.13
C ARG A 159 -9.71 -2.29 14.60
N LEU A 160 -9.43 -2.03 13.32
CA LEU A 160 -8.08 -2.14 12.74
C LEU A 160 -7.06 -1.29 13.51
N ILE A 161 -7.41 -0.03 13.80
CA ILE A 161 -6.58 0.92 14.54
C ILE A 161 -6.26 0.41 15.96
N SER A 162 -7.27 -0.12 16.65
CA SER A 162 -7.11 -0.68 17.99
C SER A 162 -6.30 -1.98 18.01
N ASP A 163 -6.46 -2.84 17.00
CA ASP A 163 -5.78 -4.13 16.91
C ASP A 163 -4.31 -3.99 16.46
N PHE A 164 -3.95 -2.91 15.78
CA PHE A 164 -2.57 -2.65 15.38
C PHE A 164 -1.64 -2.52 16.59
N TYR A 165 -0.58 -3.34 16.62
CA TYR A 165 0.35 -3.51 17.75
C TYR A 165 -0.30 -4.08 19.03
N SER A 166 -1.44 -4.77 18.94
CA SER A 166 -2.06 -5.39 20.12
C SER A 166 -1.26 -6.61 20.61
N TYR A 167 -0.97 -6.62 21.92
CA TYR A 167 -0.40 -7.76 22.63
C TYR A 167 -1.47 -8.68 23.23
N ALA A 168 -2.73 -8.56 22.82
CA ALA A 168 -3.80 -9.42 23.33
C ALA A 168 -3.52 -10.89 23.00
N ILE A 169 -3.68 -11.76 23.99
CA ILE A 169 -3.45 -13.20 23.88
C ILE A 169 -4.77 -13.94 24.11
N ASP A 170 -5.06 -14.94 23.29
CA ASP A 170 -6.25 -15.79 23.40
C ASP A 170 -6.10 -16.83 24.53
N GLU A 171 -7.19 -17.55 24.83
CA GLU A 171 -7.19 -18.60 25.86
C GLU A 171 -6.20 -19.75 25.58
N GLN A 172 -5.70 -19.85 24.34
CA GLN A 172 -4.73 -20.84 23.90
C GLN A 172 -3.29 -20.32 23.91
N GLY A 173 -3.05 -19.09 24.40
CA GLY A 173 -1.71 -18.52 24.49
C GLY A 173 -1.18 -17.95 23.17
N ARG A 174 -2.04 -17.73 22.16
CA ARG A 174 -1.65 -17.20 20.84
C ARG A 174 -2.10 -15.74 20.68
N PRO A 175 -1.55 -14.98 19.72
CA PRO A 175 -2.07 -13.65 19.41
C PRO A 175 -3.58 -13.67 19.13
N ALA A 176 -4.35 -12.84 19.86
CA ALA A 176 -5.81 -12.80 19.80
C ALA A 176 -6.34 -12.04 18.58
N VAL A 177 -5.46 -11.37 17.83
CA VAL A 177 -5.80 -10.60 16.64
C VAL A 177 -4.92 -11.02 15.48
N PRO A 178 -5.43 -10.97 14.24
CA PRO A 178 -4.67 -11.42 13.07
C PRO A 178 -3.56 -10.44 12.66
N LEU A 179 -3.53 -9.23 13.23
CA LEU A 179 -2.61 -8.15 12.85
C LEU A 179 -1.42 -8.06 13.82
N GLY A 180 -0.23 -7.79 13.28
CA GLY A 180 1.00 -7.59 14.06
C GLY A 180 1.70 -6.28 13.73
N SER A 181 2.97 -6.18 14.14
CA SER A 181 3.84 -5.03 13.87
C SER A 181 4.49 -5.05 12.48
N HIS A 182 4.44 -6.20 11.80
CA HIS A 182 5.03 -6.44 10.49
C HIS A 182 4.03 -7.13 9.56
N ALA A 183 4.34 -7.16 8.26
CA ALA A 183 3.60 -7.98 7.30
C ALA A 183 3.67 -9.43 7.75
N GLY A 184 2.52 -10.08 7.90
CA GLY A 184 2.46 -11.43 8.45
C GLY A 184 1.65 -12.39 7.60
N PRO A 185 1.51 -13.65 8.04
CA PRO A 185 0.68 -14.66 7.36
C PRO A 185 -0.78 -14.24 7.15
N ASN A 186 -1.26 -13.28 7.97
CA ASN A 186 -2.61 -12.75 7.88
C ASN A 186 -2.70 -11.43 7.11
N THR A 187 -1.60 -10.87 6.62
CA THR A 187 -1.62 -9.69 5.74
C THR A 187 -1.89 -10.17 4.31
N ALA A 188 -2.94 -9.64 3.68
CA ALA A 188 -3.36 -10.10 2.36
C ALA A 188 -2.26 -9.90 1.31
N GLY A 189 -1.89 -10.98 0.61
CA GLY A 189 -0.87 -10.97 -0.44
C GLY A 189 0.58 -10.93 0.07
N ALA A 190 0.83 -10.90 1.38
CA ALA A 190 2.18 -10.94 1.92
C ALA A 190 2.81 -12.32 1.70
N ILE A 191 3.99 -12.32 1.08
CA ILE A 191 4.81 -13.53 0.84
C ILE A 191 6.15 -13.50 1.59
N SER A 192 6.44 -12.38 2.26
CA SER A 192 7.63 -12.16 3.06
C SER A 192 7.29 -11.19 4.18
N GLU A 193 7.74 -11.49 5.40
CA GLU A 193 7.53 -10.62 6.55
C GLU A 193 8.32 -9.32 6.43
N GLY A 194 9.60 -9.40 6.01
CA GLY A 194 10.47 -8.23 5.87
C GLY A 194 10.87 -7.58 7.21
N GLY A 195 10.83 -8.32 8.32
CA GLY A 195 11.30 -7.83 9.63
C GLY A 195 12.82 -7.75 9.72
N TYR A 196 13.52 -8.80 9.27
CA TYR A 196 14.96 -8.74 9.05
C TYR A 196 15.22 -8.18 7.65
N LEU A 197 15.77 -6.96 7.58
CA LEU A 197 15.88 -6.22 6.32
C LEU A 197 16.98 -6.79 5.42
N GLY A 198 16.97 -6.34 4.16
CA GLY A 198 17.97 -6.68 3.15
C GLY A 198 17.70 -7.95 2.33
N PHE A 199 17.06 -8.98 2.88
CA PHE A 199 16.78 -10.23 2.15
C PHE A 199 15.84 -10.06 0.96
N ALA A 200 14.87 -9.15 1.07
CA ALA A 200 14.01 -8.76 -0.04
C ALA A 200 14.82 -8.40 -1.30
N GLY A 201 15.88 -7.60 -1.13
CA GLY A 201 16.76 -7.19 -2.22
C GLY A 201 17.59 -8.31 -2.83
N LEU A 202 17.84 -9.39 -2.07
CA LEU A 202 18.59 -10.55 -2.54
C LEU A 202 17.72 -11.57 -3.30
N GLN A 203 16.43 -11.68 -2.94
CA GLN A 203 15.57 -12.75 -3.45
C GLN A 203 14.57 -12.32 -4.52
N TYR A 204 14.21 -11.04 -4.59
CA TYR A 204 13.02 -10.59 -5.36
C TYR A 204 13.04 -10.97 -6.85
N VAL A 205 14.22 -11.02 -7.46
CA VAL A 205 14.38 -11.38 -8.87
C VAL A 205 13.98 -12.84 -9.16
N HIS A 206 14.03 -13.71 -8.15
CA HIS A 206 13.70 -15.13 -8.26
C HIS A 206 12.33 -15.48 -7.66
N THR A 207 11.63 -14.48 -7.12
CA THR A 207 10.33 -14.68 -6.48
C THR A 207 9.17 -14.90 -7.47
N PRO A 208 9.00 -14.16 -8.58
CA PRO A 208 7.92 -14.44 -9.52
C PRO A 208 8.21 -15.69 -10.36
N LEU A 209 7.21 -16.55 -10.57
CA LEU A 209 7.32 -17.68 -11.50
C LEU A 209 7.23 -17.21 -12.96
N PRO A 210 7.68 -18.01 -13.95
CA PRO A 210 7.50 -17.69 -15.36
C PRO A 210 6.03 -17.34 -15.70
N GLY A 211 5.82 -16.19 -16.34
CA GLY A 211 4.49 -15.65 -16.66
C GLY A 211 3.87 -14.78 -15.56
N GLU A 212 4.42 -14.78 -14.34
CA GLU A 212 4.00 -13.88 -13.26
C GLU A 212 4.77 -12.55 -13.32
N SER A 213 4.30 -11.58 -12.54
CA SER A 213 4.97 -10.30 -12.35
C SER A 213 4.94 -9.91 -10.88
N LEU A 214 6.03 -9.33 -10.38
CA LEU A 214 6.17 -8.94 -8.97
C LEU A 214 6.61 -7.48 -8.86
N VAL A 215 5.84 -6.67 -8.14
CA VAL A 215 6.30 -5.35 -7.70
C VAL A 215 7.03 -5.50 -6.37
N THR A 216 8.29 -5.06 -6.32
CA THR A 216 9.09 -5.14 -5.09
C THR A 216 9.40 -3.75 -4.56
N PHE A 217 8.87 -3.42 -3.39
CA PHE A 217 9.19 -2.18 -2.68
C PHE A 217 10.50 -2.39 -1.89
N LEU A 218 11.60 -1.96 -2.49
CA LEU A 218 12.91 -1.91 -1.85
C LEU A 218 13.02 -0.66 -0.99
N SER A 219 13.92 -0.70 -0.02
CA SER A 219 14.23 0.42 0.87
C SER A 219 15.70 0.73 0.77
N ASP A 220 16.01 2.01 0.76
CA ASP A 220 17.35 2.56 0.92
C ASP A 220 18.04 2.06 2.20
N GLY A 221 17.40 2.16 3.37
CA GLY A 221 17.95 1.64 4.63
C GLY A 221 18.21 0.13 4.56
N ALA A 222 17.26 -0.65 4.03
CA ALA A 222 17.45 -2.09 3.85
C ALA A 222 18.55 -2.44 2.84
N PHE A 223 18.81 -1.56 1.86
CA PHE A 223 19.84 -1.72 0.85
C PHE A 223 21.25 -1.56 1.45
N GLU A 224 21.39 -0.78 2.52
CA GLU A 224 22.66 -0.62 3.25
C GLU A 224 22.99 -1.83 4.15
N GLU A 225 21.99 -2.57 4.61
CA GLU A 225 22.19 -3.68 5.55
C GLU A 225 22.80 -4.94 4.94
N GLN A 226 22.38 -5.31 3.72
CA GLN A 226 22.82 -6.54 3.05
C GLN A 226 23.44 -6.23 1.68
N ARG A 227 24.70 -6.62 1.51
CA ARG A 227 25.43 -6.47 0.24
C ARG A 227 24.93 -7.46 -0.80
N GLY A 228 24.97 -7.07 -2.08
CA GLY A 228 24.72 -7.96 -3.21
C GLY A 228 23.33 -7.84 -3.83
N SER A 229 22.44 -7.03 -3.26
CA SER A 229 21.15 -6.69 -3.86
C SER A 229 21.31 -5.96 -5.21
N ASP A 230 22.40 -5.22 -5.40
CA ASP A 230 22.83 -4.61 -6.66
C ASP A 230 23.27 -5.64 -7.71
N TRP A 231 23.68 -6.83 -7.29
CA TRP A 231 24.06 -7.93 -8.19
C TRP A 231 22.89 -8.85 -8.51
N ALA A 232 21.82 -8.87 -7.69
CA ALA A 232 20.68 -9.75 -7.89
C ALA A 232 20.11 -9.73 -9.33
N PRO A 233 19.92 -8.56 -9.98
CA PRO A 233 19.45 -8.51 -11.38
C PRO A 233 20.34 -9.22 -12.39
N ARG A 234 21.65 -9.40 -12.11
CA ARG A 234 22.57 -10.08 -13.03
C ARG A 234 22.30 -11.58 -13.13
N TRP A 235 21.57 -12.15 -12.17
CA TRP A 235 21.18 -13.56 -12.17
C TRP A 235 19.72 -13.77 -12.58
N TRP A 236 19.00 -12.69 -12.93
CA TRP A 236 17.65 -12.81 -13.47
C TRP A 236 17.68 -13.24 -14.95
N ARG A 237 16.79 -14.18 -15.29
CA ARG A 237 16.48 -14.52 -16.68
C ARG A 237 14.98 -14.69 -16.83
N ALA A 238 14.42 -14.11 -17.89
CA ALA A 238 12.98 -14.16 -18.17
C ALA A 238 12.45 -15.59 -18.41
N GLU A 239 13.32 -16.52 -18.77
CA GLU A 239 13.00 -17.94 -18.96
C GLU A 239 12.90 -18.73 -17.65
N ASP A 240 13.64 -18.31 -16.62
CA ASP A 240 13.70 -18.99 -15.32
C ASP A 240 12.72 -18.39 -14.30
N CYS A 241 12.50 -17.07 -14.37
CA CYS A 241 11.68 -16.32 -13.41
C CYS A 241 10.81 -15.29 -14.15
N GLY A 242 9.70 -14.92 -13.52
CA GLY A 242 8.78 -13.90 -14.03
C GLY A 242 9.35 -12.48 -13.99
N PHE A 243 8.52 -11.51 -14.35
CA PHE A 243 8.94 -10.12 -14.49
C PHE A 243 8.98 -9.39 -13.15
N ALA A 244 10.18 -9.08 -12.66
CA ALA A 244 10.40 -8.33 -11.42
C ALA A 244 10.46 -6.81 -11.68
N ILE A 245 9.73 -6.04 -10.88
CA ILE A 245 9.60 -4.58 -10.97
C ILE A 245 10.04 -3.97 -9.63
N PRO A 246 11.34 -3.71 -9.42
CA PRO A 246 11.81 -3.08 -8.20
C PRO A 246 11.45 -1.59 -8.18
N ILE A 247 10.93 -1.13 -7.05
CA ILE A 247 10.67 0.27 -6.74
C ILE A 247 11.49 0.60 -5.50
N MET A 248 12.46 1.50 -5.64
CA MET A 248 13.20 2.02 -4.49
C MET A 248 12.35 3.08 -3.78
N VAL A 249 11.98 2.81 -2.54
CA VAL A 249 11.46 3.82 -1.61
C VAL A 249 12.68 4.48 -0.97
N LEU A 250 12.98 5.70 -1.43
CA LEU A 250 14.12 6.53 -1.01
C LEU A 250 13.56 7.66 -0.13
N ASN A 251 13.57 7.50 1.20
CA ASN A 251 12.77 8.33 2.11
C ASN A 251 13.47 8.83 3.38
#